data_AF-A0A167Y1E7-F1
#
_entry.id   AF-A0A167Y1E7-F1
#
_cell.length_a   1.000
_cell.length_b   1.000
_cell.length_c   1.000
_cell.angle_alpha   90.00
_cell.angle_beta   90.00
_cell.angle_gamma   90.00
#
_symmetry.space_group_name_H-M   'P 1'
#
loop_
_entity.id
_entity.type
_entity.pdbx_description
1 polymer ?
#
loop_
_entity_poly.entity_id
_entity_poly.type
_entity_poly.pdbx_seq_one_letter_code
_entity_poly.pdbx_strand_id
1 'polypeptide(L)'
;MAKSARSSRIKTNNRRKYDSVFSPAEVARNERLSAKLLELAKQPKPASVDVNMEAMDLDSKQGEPRIGKKRTDRRKQKKSSIVFAKYSDRTGIRKKKKKQAGK
;
A
#
# COMPACT_ATOMS: atom_id res chain seq x y z
N MET A 1 -7.39 25.19 0.62
CA MET A 1 -7.44 23.73 0.34
C MET A 1 -6.21 23.06 0.94
N ALA A 2 -6.38 21.94 1.67
CA ALA A 2 -5.24 21.15 2.12
C ALA A 2 -4.48 20.55 0.93
N LYS A 3 -3.16 20.39 1.06
CA LYS A 3 -2.34 19.77 0.02
C LYS A 3 -2.55 18.26 0.03
N SER A 4 -2.62 17.64 -1.14
CA SER A 4 -2.76 16.18 -1.25
C SER A 4 -1.48 15.47 -0.81
N ALA A 5 -1.60 14.22 -0.35
CA ALA A 5 -0.45 13.37 -0.02
C ALA A 5 0.54 13.18 -1.19
N ARG A 6 0.09 13.43 -2.44
CA ARG A 6 0.92 13.34 -3.65
C ARG A 6 1.62 14.65 -4.01
N SER A 7 1.33 15.74 -3.29
CA SER A 7 1.97 17.03 -3.51
C SER A 7 3.49 16.89 -3.38
N SER A 8 4.22 17.39 -4.38
CA SER A 8 5.68 17.39 -4.42
C SER A 8 6.30 18.01 -3.16
N ARG A 9 5.70 19.10 -2.65
CA ARG A 9 6.15 19.79 -1.43
C ARG A 9 6.03 18.93 -0.18
N ILE A 10 4.98 18.11 -0.05
CA ILE A 10 4.84 17.21 1.10
C ILE A 10 5.89 16.09 1.03
N LYS A 11 6.06 15.47 -0.15
CA LYS A 11 7.04 14.38 -0.34
C LYS A 11 8.47 14.81 -0.05
N THR A 12 8.89 15.95 -0.59
CA THR A 12 10.25 16.47 -0.40
C THR A 12 10.52 16.81 1.07
N ASN A 13 9.56 17.40 1.78
CA ASN A 13 9.70 17.66 3.22
C ASN A 13 9.78 16.37 4.04
N ASN A 14 8.93 15.40 3.76
CA ASN A 14 8.94 14.12 4.46
C ASN A 14 10.24 13.34 4.22
N ARG A 15 10.80 13.39 3.01
CA ARG A 15 12.11 12.79 2.72
C ARG A 15 13.20 13.40 3.59
N ARG A 16 13.27 14.74 3.66
CA ARG A 16 14.25 15.42 4.52
C ARG A 16 14.11 15.04 6.00
N LYS A 17 12.88 14.94 6.51
CA LYS A 17 12.63 14.49 7.88
C LYS A 17 13.07 13.04 8.10
N TYR A 18 12.87 12.18 7.10
CA TYR A 18 13.37 10.81 7.16
C TYR A 18 14.88 10.80 7.30
N ASP A 19 15.59 11.51 6.43
CA ASP A 19 17.05 11.51 6.42
C ASP A 19 17.65 12.11 7.72
N SER A 20 17.06 13.19 8.24
CA SER A 20 17.64 13.91 9.39
C SER A 20 17.16 13.43 10.77
N VAL A 21 15.91 12.95 10.88
CA VAL A 21 15.29 12.61 12.18
C VAL A 21 15.05 11.11 12.30
N PHE A 22 14.42 10.50 11.30
CA PHE A 22 13.94 9.13 11.46
C PHE A 22 15.00 8.07 11.13
N SER A 23 15.81 8.26 10.10
CA SER A 23 16.84 7.32 9.69
C SER A 23 17.90 7.10 10.78
N PRO A 24 18.49 8.13 11.41
CA PRO A 24 19.44 7.91 12.51
C PRO A 24 18.84 7.15 13.70
N ALA A 25 17.58 7.43 14.03
CA ALA A 25 16.87 6.75 15.11
C ALA A 25 16.60 5.27 14.77
N GLU A 26 16.25 4.96 13.51
CA GLU A 26 16.08 3.60 13.02
C GLU A 26 17.40 2.82 13.03
N VAL A 27 18.51 3.46 12.62
CA VAL A 27 19.85 2.85 12.67
C VAL A 27 20.22 2.48 14.10
N ALA A 28 20.12 3.41 15.05
CA ALA A 28 20.44 3.14 16.46
C ALA A 28 19.55 2.02 17.06
N ARG A 29 18.29 1.92 16.62
CA ARG A 29 17.42 0.80 17.02
C ARG A 29 17.90 -0.52 16.45
N ASN A 30 18.28 -0.55 15.18
CA ASN A 30 18.78 -1.76 14.52
C ASN A 30 20.08 -2.24 15.15
N GLU A 31 21.00 -1.33 15.47
CA GLU A 31 22.24 -1.64 16.19
C GLU A 31 21.96 -2.32 17.53
N ARG A 32 21.08 -1.73 18.37
CA ARG A 32 20.69 -2.33 19.66
C ARG A 32 20.06 -3.71 19.50
N LEU A 33 19.17 -3.88 18.53
CA LEU A 33 18.54 -5.18 18.26
C LEU A 33 19.57 -6.21 17.80
N SER A 34 20.48 -5.83 16.91
CA SER A 34 21.54 -6.71 16.43
C SER A 34 22.49 -7.13 17.55
N ALA A 35 22.85 -6.21 18.45
CA ALA A 35 23.67 -6.50 19.61
C ALA A 35 22.99 -7.51 20.55
N LYS A 36 21.69 -7.33 20.82
CA LYS A 36 20.90 -8.26 21.63
C LYS A 36 20.81 -9.65 20.98
N LEU A 37 20.67 -9.72 19.66
CA LEU A 37 20.65 -11.01 18.95
C LEU A 37 22.00 -11.72 19.03
N LEU A 38 23.11 -10.99 18.92
CA LEU A 38 24.45 -11.56 19.09
C LEU A 38 24.72 -12.01 20.52
N GLU A 39 24.24 -11.25 21.52
CA GLU A 39 24.30 -11.65 22.92
C GLU A 39 23.54 -12.96 23.16
N LEU A 40 22.29 -13.06 22.67
CA LEU A 40 21.50 -14.28 22.76
C LEU A 40 22.15 -15.47 22.06
N ALA A 41 22.79 -15.25 20.91
CA ALA A 41 23.51 -16.32 20.20
C ALA A 41 24.75 -16.82 20.94
N LYS A 42 25.40 -15.96 21.74
CA LYS A 42 26.55 -16.34 22.59
C LYS A 42 26.14 -17.06 23.87
N GLN A 43 24.89 -16.89 24.32
CA GLN A 43 24.40 -17.65 25.47
C GLN A 43 24.51 -19.14 25.15
N PRO A 44 24.99 -19.96 26.11
CA PRO A 44 25.01 -21.41 25.92
C PRO A 44 23.61 -21.85 25.57
N LYS A 45 23.47 -22.68 24.53
CA LYS A 45 22.17 -23.27 24.18
C LYS A 45 21.63 -23.87 25.47
N PRO A 46 20.48 -23.39 25.99
CA PRO A 46 19.89 -23.98 27.16
C PRO A 46 19.75 -25.48 26.85
N ALA A 47 20.19 -26.33 27.78
CA ALA A 47 20.05 -27.77 27.65
C ALA A 47 18.63 -28.04 27.16
N SER A 48 18.50 -28.69 26.01
CA SER A 48 17.22 -29.11 25.47
C SER A 48 16.61 -30.05 26.49
N VAL A 49 15.76 -29.50 27.37
CA VAL A 49 14.74 -30.33 28.00
C VAL A 49 13.89 -30.78 26.83
N ASP A 50 13.98 -32.07 26.50
CA ASP A 50 13.09 -32.78 25.59
C ASP A 50 11.64 -32.64 26.07
N VAL A 51 11.06 -31.48 25.84
CA VAL A 51 9.61 -31.26 25.93
C VAL A 51 9.22 -30.61 24.63
N ASN A 52 8.84 -31.49 23.69
CA ASN A 52 7.92 -31.25 22.61
C ASN A 52 7.90 -29.82 22.07
N MET A 53 8.56 -29.63 20.91
CA MET A 53 8.03 -28.75 19.88
C MET A 53 6.68 -29.29 19.37
N GLU A 54 5.70 -29.39 20.27
CA GLU A 54 4.30 -29.32 19.89
C GLU A 54 4.11 -27.92 19.33
N ALA A 55 3.76 -27.91 18.04
CA ALA A 55 3.22 -26.78 17.33
C ALA A 55 2.49 -25.84 18.30
N MET A 56 3.04 -24.64 18.53
CA MET A 56 2.24 -23.57 19.08
C MET A 56 1.17 -23.26 18.05
N ASP A 57 0.04 -23.93 18.25
CA ASP A 57 -1.24 -23.71 17.63
C ASP A 57 -1.47 -22.20 17.62
N LEU A 58 -1.41 -21.62 16.43
CA LEU A 58 -1.81 -20.26 16.15
C LEU A 58 -3.34 -20.21 16.15
N ASP A 59 -3.97 -20.68 17.23
CA ASP A 59 -5.41 -20.72 17.33
C ASP A 59 -5.93 -19.54 18.15
N SER A 60 -6.57 -18.65 17.39
CA SER A 60 -7.87 -18.13 17.77
C SER A 60 -7.92 -17.18 18.97
N LYS A 61 -7.23 -16.05 18.86
CA LYS A 61 -7.93 -14.79 19.18
C LYS A 61 -8.53 -14.26 17.90
N GLN A 62 -9.80 -14.59 17.66
CA GLN A 62 -10.60 -13.91 16.63
C GLN A 62 -10.46 -12.41 16.87
N GLY A 63 -9.68 -11.75 16.02
CA GLY A 63 -9.64 -10.30 15.98
C GLY A 63 -11.04 -9.83 15.62
N GLU A 64 -11.63 -9.04 16.52
CA GLU A 64 -12.83 -8.23 16.27
C GLU A 64 -12.90 -7.81 14.80
N PRO A 65 -14.05 -8.00 14.11
CA PRO A 65 -14.16 -7.71 12.70
C PRO A 65 -13.82 -6.25 12.48
N ARG A 66 -12.62 -6.01 11.92
CA ARG A 66 -12.18 -4.68 11.51
C ARG A 66 -13.27 -4.13 10.63
N ILE A 67 -13.99 -3.10 11.12
CA ILE A 67 -15.07 -2.41 10.43
C ILE A 67 -14.69 -2.29 8.96
N GLY A 68 -15.32 -3.16 8.17
CA GLY A 68 -14.98 -3.32 6.77
C GLY A 68 -15.16 -1.96 6.13
N LYS A 69 -14.04 -1.33 5.75
CA LYS A 69 -14.08 -0.14 4.91
C LYS A 69 -14.90 -0.56 3.70
N LYS A 70 -16.17 -0.12 3.65
CA LYS A 70 -17.06 -0.40 2.51
C LYS A 70 -16.26 0.01 1.29
N ARG A 71 -15.84 -0.99 0.50
CA ARG A 71 -15.13 -0.77 -0.75
C ARG A 71 -16.09 0.08 -1.57
N THR A 72 -15.76 1.35 -1.72
CA THR A 72 -16.50 2.22 -2.64
C THR A 72 -16.38 1.56 -4.00
N ASP A 73 -17.52 1.10 -4.51
CA ASP A 73 -17.58 0.48 -5.82
C ASP A 73 -16.98 1.49 -6.80
N ARG A 74 -15.91 1.10 -7.50
CA ARG A 74 -15.25 1.99 -8.45
C ARG A 74 -16.27 2.23 -9.56
N ARG A 75 -17.02 3.34 -9.47
CA ARG A 75 -17.84 3.81 -10.59
C ARG A 75 -16.97 3.75 -11.82
N LYS A 76 -17.36 2.92 -12.79
CA LYS A 76 -16.67 2.78 -14.07
C LYS A 76 -16.50 4.17 -14.63
N GLN A 77 -15.28 4.72 -14.55
CA GLN A 77 -14.96 6.01 -15.12
C GLN A 77 -15.26 5.87 -16.61
N LYS A 78 -16.27 6.57 -17.12
CA LYS A 78 -16.41 6.72 -18.57
C LYS A 78 -15.11 7.37 -19.01
N LYS A 79 -14.33 6.66 -19.83
CA LYS A 79 -13.02 7.12 -20.32
C LYS A 79 -13.19 8.57 -20.77
N SER A 80 -12.63 9.50 -19.99
CA SER A 80 -12.73 10.93 -20.29
C SER A 80 -12.08 11.16 -21.65
N SER A 81 -12.80 11.84 -22.55
CA SER A 81 -12.39 12.22 -23.89
C SER A 81 -11.30 13.30 -23.89
N ILE A 82 -10.28 13.14 -23.03
CA ILE A 82 -9.13 14.02 -22.94
C ILE A 82 -8.23 13.87 -24.18
N VAL A 83 -8.37 12.78 -24.93
CA VAL A 83 -7.82 12.65 -26.28
C VAL A 83 -8.95 12.83 -27.28
N PHE A 84 -8.79 13.76 -28.22
CA PHE A 84 -9.74 13.94 -29.32
C PHE A 84 -9.99 12.60 -30.01
N ALA A 85 -11.26 12.21 -30.13
CA ALA A 85 -11.62 11.01 -30.89
C ALA A 85 -10.97 11.06 -32.28
N LYS A 86 -10.40 9.94 -32.74
CA LYS A 86 -9.76 9.86 -34.05
C LYS A 86 -10.79 10.19 -35.13
N TYR A 87 -10.35 10.76 -36.26
CA TYR A 87 -11.27 11.23 -37.31
C TYR A 87 -12.19 10.11 -37.84
N SER A 88 -11.70 8.87 -37.90
CA SER A 88 -12.48 7.65 -38.21
C SER A 88 -13.66 7.45 -37.28
N ASP A 89 -13.45 7.65 -35.98
CA ASP A 89 -14.44 7.37 -34.95
C ASP A 89 -15.52 8.45 -34.96
N ARG A 90 -15.13 9.70 -35.24
CA ARG A 90 -16.07 10.83 -35.41
C ARG A 90 -16.98 10.65 -36.61
N THR A 91 -16.45 10.25 -37.76
CA THR A 91 -17.27 10.08 -38.99
C THR A 91 -18.22 8.89 -38.85
N GLY A 92 -17.79 7.79 -38.22
CA GLY A 92 -18.63 6.63 -37.93
C GLY A 92 -19.82 6.97 -37.04
N ILE A 93 -19.60 7.74 -35.96
CA ILE A 93 -20.68 8.20 -35.06
C ILE A 93 -21.64 9.15 -35.79
N ARG A 94 -21.13 10.09 -36.61
CA ARG A 94 -21.97 11.01 -37.40
C ARG A 94 -22.84 10.27 -38.41
N LYS A 95 -22.32 9.25 -39.11
CA LYS A 95 -23.10 8.42 -40.04
C LYS A 95 -24.20 7.64 -39.32
N LYS A 96 -23.91 7.04 -38.15
CA LYS A 96 -24.92 6.33 -37.34
C LYS A 96 -26.04 7.28 -36.87
N LYS A 97 -25.70 8.48 -36.39
CA LYS A 97 -26.69 9.50 -36.01
C LYS A 97 -27.54 9.95 -37.19
N LYS A 98 -26.96 10.19 -38.38
CA LYS A 98 -27.73 10.53 -39.60
C LYS A 98 -28.72 9.43 -39.99
N LYS A 99 -28.34 8.15 -39.86
CA LYS A 99 -29.24 7.01 -40.14
C LYS A 99 -30.37 6.88 -39.11
N GLN A 100 -30.16 7.30 -37.87
CA GLN A 100 -31.18 7.28 -36.82
C GLN A 100 -32.13 8.48 -36.88
N ALA A 101 -31.66 9.63 -37.40
CA ALA A 101 -32.47 10.83 -37.56
C ALA A 101 -33.28 10.87 -38.88
N GLY A 102 -33.07 9.90 -39.77
CA GLY A 102 -33.84 9.71 -41.01
C GLY A 102 -34.83 8.54 -40.93
N LYS A 103 -35.18 8.11 -39.72
CA LYS A 103 -36.33 7.25 -39.43
C LYS A 103 -37.32 8.03 -38.58
#